data_AF-A0A0F9G488-F1
#
_entry.id   AF-A0A0F9G488-F1
#
_cell.length_a   1.000
_cell.length_b   1.000
_cell.length_c   1.000
_cell.angle_alpha   90.00
_cell.angle_beta   90.00
_cell.angle_gamma   90.00
#
_symmetry.space_group_name_H-M   'P 1'
#
loop_
_entity.id
_entity.type
_entity.pdbx_description
1 polymer ?
#
loop_
_entity_poly.entity_id
_entity_poly.type
_entity_poly.pdbx_seq_one_letter_code
_entity_poly.pdbx_strand_id
1 'polypeptide(L)'
;MENRVINKKDLTYKKAVELQKEIVWQHLSNISLIDAMNSYLETLSPHTRRTYETSFNMFFRNRLLTPTISLQELSLFNLESLIDMMKSKTEGTEATKQTRVAAFVSFTGFLARRTKGMIRKAIPCKDNGASTFKKIRSLATTEALTEKELFIFLKALKTLNYRDYLIAKTILQGAKRLDEVLTAKVSQ
;
A
#
# COMPACT_ATOMS: atom_id res chain seq x y z
N MET A 1 21.99 7.44 -32.98
CA MET A 1 20.73 6.67 -33.01
C MET A 1 20.31 6.54 -34.46
N GLU A 2 20.43 5.37 -35.04
CA GLU A 2 20.00 5.12 -36.42
C GLU A 2 18.48 5.24 -36.51
N ASN A 3 18.00 6.22 -37.28
CA ASN A 3 16.62 6.29 -37.72
C ASN A 3 16.34 5.08 -38.62
N ARG A 4 15.85 3.98 -38.05
CA ARG A 4 15.20 2.93 -38.83
C ARG A 4 13.94 3.52 -39.45
N VAL A 5 14.06 3.96 -40.70
CA VAL A 5 12.94 4.36 -41.55
C VAL A 5 12.07 3.12 -41.77
N ILE A 6 11.00 2.99 -41.01
CA ILE A 6 10.07 1.86 -41.14
C ILE A 6 9.25 2.08 -42.41
N ASN A 7 9.45 1.22 -43.40
CA ASN A 7 8.71 1.23 -44.65
C ASN A 7 7.23 0.90 -44.39
N LYS A 8 6.31 1.80 -44.76
CA LYS A 8 4.85 1.69 -44.48
C LYS A 8 4.22 0.38 -44.98
N LYS A 9 4.83 -0.29 -45.97
CA LYS A 9 4.33 -1.54 -46.56
C LYS A 9 4.49 -2.77 -45.66
N ASP A 10 5.32 -2.72 -44.62
CA ASP A 10 5.58 -3.86 -43.72
C ASP A 10 4.86 -3.76 -42.36
N LEU A 11 4.05 -2.72 -42.14
CA LEU A 11 3.43 -2.42 -40.85
C LEU A 11 2.17 -3.27 -40.61
N THR A 12 2.34 -4.51 -40.22
CA THR A 12 1.24 -5.34 -39.70
C THR A 12 0.90 -4.95 -38.26
N TYR A 13 -0.36 -5.10 -37.85
CA TYR A 13 -0.81 -4.85 -36.47
C TYR A 13 0.08 -5.53 -35.42
N LYS A 14 0.51 -6.78 -35.69
CA LYS A 14 1.43 -7.54 -34.81
C LYS A 14 2.77 -6.82 -34.62
N LYS A 15 3.42 -6.38 -35.70
CA LYS A 15 4.68 -5.64 -35.65
C LYS A 15 4.53 -4.28 -34.95
N ALA A 16 3.40 -3.59 -35.13
CA ALA A 16 3.12 -2.34 -34.44
C ALA A 16 2.99 -2.53 -32.91
N VAL A 17 2.35 -3.62 -32.48
CA VAL A 17 2.23 -3.99 -31.06
C VAL A 17 3.60 -4.36 -30.48
N GLU A 18 4.40 -5.16 -31.19
CA GLU A 18 5.76 -5.51 -30.77
C GLU A 18 6.66 -4.28 -30.64
N LEU A 19 6.63 -3.38 -31.62
CA LEU A 19 7.37 -2.13 -31.57
C LEU A 19 6.91 -1.25 -30.40
N GLN A 20 5.60 -1.15 -30.15
CA GLN A 20 5.08 -0.42 -28.99
C GLN A 20 5.61 -1.01 -27.68
N LYS A 21 5.63 -2.34 -27.56
CA LYS A 21 6.15 -3.03 -26.38
C LYS A 21 7.64 -2.74 -26.18
N GLU A 22 8.42 -2.78 -27.25
CA GLU A 22 9.85 -2.51 -27.21
C GLU A 22 10.15 -1.04 -26.84
N ILE A 23 9.41 -0.08 -27.40
CA ILE A 23 9.53 1.33 -27.03
C ILE A 23 9.21 1.53 -25.54
N VAL A 24 8.12 0.93 -25.04
CA VAL A 24 7.77 1.00 -23.61
C VAL A 24 8.88 0.39 -22.77
N TRP A 25 9.38 -0.79 -23.14
CA TRP A 25 10.47 -1.47 -22.46
C TRP A 25 11.74 -0.62 -22.36
N GLN A 26 12.13 0.01 -23.46
CA GLN A 26 13.27 0.93 -23.49
C GLN A 26 13.04 2.18 -22.65
N HIS A 27 11.80 2.67 -22.56
CA HIS A 27 11.50 3.83 -21.72
C HIS A 27 11.61 3.49 -20.22
N LEU A 28 11.32 2.25 -19.81
CA LEU A 28 11.43 1.81 -18.41
C LEU A 28 12.87 1.85 -17.88
N SER A 29 13.89 1.79 -18.74
CA SER A 29 15.29 1.88 -18.32
C SER A 29 15.65 3.26 -17.76
N ASN A 30 14.93 4.30 -18.19
CA ASN A 30 15.17 5.69 -17.80
C ASN A 30 14.41 6.12 -16.54
N ILE A 31 13.54 5.26 -16.00
CA ILE A 31 12.75 5.57 -14.81
C ILE A 31 13.32 4.78 -13.64
N SER A 32 13.83 5.48 -12.63
CA SER A 32 14.27 4.85 -11.40
C SER A 32 13.10 4.35 -10.56
N LEU A 33 13.35 3.33 -9.75
CA LEU A 33 12.37 2.78 -8.82
C LEU A 33 11.87 3.85 -7.84
N ILE A 34 12.76 4.72 -7.36
CA ILE A 34 12.40 5.77 -6.40
C ILE A 34 11.49 6.85 -7.03
N ASP A 35 11.73 7.23 -8.28
CA ASP A 35 10.86 8.20 -8.98
C ASP A 35 9.46 7.62 -9.23
N ALA A 36 9.40 6.35 -9.63
CA ALA A 36 8.15 5.63 -9.81
C ALA A 36 7.39 5.48 -8.48
N MET A 37 8.10 5.22 -7.38
CA MET A 37 7.53 5.15 -6.04
C MET A 37 6.97 6.51 -5.61
N ASN A 38 7.73 7.60 -5.79
CA ASN A 38 7.27 8.95 -5.43
C ASN A 38 6.00 9.33 -6.21
N SER A 39 6.00 9.09 -7.53
CA SER A 39 4.82 9.29 -8.38
C SER A 39 3.61 8.48 -7.92
N TYR A 40 3.84 7.26 -7.42
CA TYR A 40 2.78 6.42 -6.86
C TYR A 40 2.26 6.97 -5.53
N LEU A 41 3.16 7.36 -4.62
CA LEU A 41 2.81 7.89 -3.30
C LEU A 41 1.97 9.16 -3.37
N GLU A 42 2.17 10.00 -4.39
CA GLU A 42 1.35 11.19 -4.66
C GLU A 42 -0.11 10.88 -4.99
N THR A 43 -0.40 9.68 -5.49
CA THR A 43 -1.78 9.27 -5.81
C THR A 43 -2.60 8.83 -4.60
N LEU A 44 -1.97 8.73 -3.41
CA LEU A 44 -2.57 8.16 -2.21
C LEU A 44 -3.07 9.23 -1.24
N SER A 45 -3.99 8.84 -0.36
CA SER A 45 -4.40 9.69 0.76
C SER A 45 -3.20 10.01 1.67
N PRO A 46 -3.19 11.17 2.36
CA PRO A 46 -2.06 11.57 3.20
C PRO A 46 -1.64 10.52 4.25
N HIS A 47 -2.61 9.83 4.86
CA HIS A 47 -2.34 8.79 5.84
C HIS A 47 -1.75 7.54 5.17
N THR A 48 -2.38 7.06 4.08
CA THR A 48 -1.88 5.87 3.35
C THR A 48 -0.49 6.12 2.79
N ARG A 49 -0.23 7.31 2.25
CA ARG A 49 1.07 7.74 1.76
C ARG A 49 2.16 7.59 2.83
N ARG A 50 1.96 8.17 4.02
CA ARG A 50 2.92 8.04 5.13
C ARG A 50 3.21 6.58 5.51
N THR A 51 2.16 5.76 5.59
CA THR A 51 2.30 4.33 5.91
C THR A 51 3.08 3.57 4.82
N TYR A 52 2.80 3.83 3.55
CA TYR A 52 3.45 3.15 2.43
C TYR A 52 4.87 3.65 2.22
N GLU A 53 5.12 4.93 2.36
CA GLU A 53 6.46 5.54 2.35
C GLU A 53 7.35 4.91 3.43
N THR A 54 6.84 4.75 4.65
CA THR A 54 7.54 4.04 5.73
C THR A 54 7.87 2.60 5.35
N SER A 55 6.97 1.93 4.62
CA SER A 55 7.17 0.55 4.16
C SER A 55 8.30 0.48 3.12
N PHE A 56 8.31 1.38 2.14
CA PHE A 56 9.37 1.45 1.12
C PHE A 56 10.72 1.83 1.71
N ASN A 57 10.77 2.82 2.60
CA ASN A 57 11.99 3.19 3.29
C ASN A 57 12.59 2.00 4.05
N MET A 58 11.76 1.16 4.66
CA MET A 58 12.23 -0.09 5.27
C MET A 58 12.78 -1.06 4.21
N PHE A 59 12.09 -1.24 3.08
CA PHE A 59 12.58 -2.13 2.01
C PHE A 59 13.95 -1.69 1.47
N PHE A 60 14.17 -0.39 1.31
CA PHE A 60 15.46 0.16 0.90
C PHE A 60 16.54 -0.05 1.96
N ARG A 61 16.24 0.27 3.23
CA ARG A 61 17.18 0.08 4.35
C ARG A 61 17.61 -1.38 4.51
N ASN A 62 16.68 -2.31 4.34
CA ASN A 62 16.94 -3.74 4.45
C ASN A 62 17.50 -4.38 3.16
N ARG A 63 17.85 -3.57 2.15
CA ARG A 63 18.36 -4.00 0.84
C ARG A 63 17.45 -5.04 0.15
N LEU A 64 16.15 -4.95 0.39
CA LEU A 64 15.12 -5.73 -0.31
C LEU A 64 14.82 -5.11 -1.67
N LEU A 65 14.94 -3.79 -1.76
CA LEU A 65 14.84 -3.02 -2.99
C LEU A 65 16.03 -2.07 -3.05
N THR A 66 16.49 -1.77 -4.26
CA THR A 66 17.52 -0.78 -4.51
C THR A 66 16.85 0.43 -5.16
N PRO A 67 16.90 1.64 -4.57
CA PRO A 67 16.13 2.79 -5.07
C PRO A 67 16.55 3.24 -6.47
N THR A 68 17.81 2.99 -6.85
CA THR A 68 18.41 3.42 -8.11
C THR A 68 18.20 2.46 -9.27
N ILE A 69 17.63 1.25 -9.04
CA ILE A 69 17.37 0.33 -10.15
C ILE A 69 16.30 0.92 -11.06
N SER A 70 16.38 0.58 -12.33
CA SER A 70 15.35 0.98 -13.28
C SER A 70 14.09 0.13 -13.12
N LEU A 71 12.96 0.64 -13.60
CA LEU A 71 11.73 -0.15 -13.72
C LEU A 71 11.89 -1.34 -14.68
N GLN A 72 12.81 -1.23 -15.65
CA GLN A 72 13.17 -2.32 -16.53
C GLN A 72 13.84 -3.45 -15.76
N GLU A 73 14.83 -3.15 -14.91
CA GLU A 73 15.47 -4.16 -14.06
C GLU A 73 14.48 -4.79 -13.08
N LEU A 74 13.61 -3.98 -12.45
CA LEU A 74 12.57 -4.48 -11.55
C LEU A 74 11.65 -5.49 -12.25
N SER A 75 11.32 -5.29 -13.53
CA SER A 75 10.43 -6.18 -14.26
C SER A 75 10.98 -7.60 -14.46
N LEU A 76 12.31 -7.76 -14.36
CA LEU A 76 13.00 -9.04 -14.45
C LEU A 76 12.96 -9.81 -13.11
N PHE A 77 12.53 -9.17 -12.02
CA PHE A 77 12.53 -9.78 -10.70
C PHE A 77 11.36 -10.76 -10.54
N ASN A 78 11.59 -11.80 -9.73
CA ASN A 78 10.52 -12.63 -9.22
C ASN A 78 9.79 -11.88 -8.09
N LEU A 79 8.74 -11.15 -8.45
CA LEU A 79 7.98 -10.31 -7.53
C LEU A 79 7.30 -11.10 -6.40
N GLU A 80 6.93 -12.36 -6.66
CA GLU A 80 6.34 -13.26 -5.66
C GLU A 80 7.37 -13.64 -4.58
N SER A 81 8.56 -14.06 -5.00
CA SER A 81 9.66 -14.37 -4.08
C SER A 81 10.09 -13.13 -3.28
N LEU A 82 10.08 -11.96 -3.92
CA LEU A 82 10.39 -10.70 -3.27
C LEU A 82 9.37 -10.34 -2.17
N ILE A 83 8.08 -10.57 -2.41
CA ILE A 83 7.02 -10.40 -1.41
C ILE A 83 7.26 -11.28 -0.19
N ASP A 84 7.61 -12.55 -0.40
CA ASP A 84 7.83 -13.49 0.70
C ASP A 84 9.08 -13.09 1.51
N MET A 85 10.12 -12.60 0.82
CA MET A 85 11.31 -12.05 1.47
C MET A 85 11.01 -10.75 2.24
N MET A 86 10.17 -9.87 1.70
CA MET A 86 9.72 -8.66 2.40
C MET A 86 8.94 -9.03 3.66
N LYS A 87 8.04 -10.02 3.58
CA LYS A 87 7.27 -10.48 4.72
C LYS A 87 8.18 -11.07 5.81
N SER A 88 9.15 -11.91 5.44
CA SER A 88 10.04 -12.59 6.39
C SER A 88 11.00 -11.64 7.08
N LYS A 89 11.55 -10.64 6.36
CA LYS A 89 12.46 -9.63 6.91
C LYS A 89 11.75 -8.45 7.59
N THR A 90 10.42 -8.38 7.54
CA THR A 90 9.69 -7.34 8.26
C THR A 90 9.53 -7.74 9.72
N GLU A 91 10.04 -6.90 10.62
CA GLU A 91 9.81 -7.04 12.05
C GLU A 91 8.43 -6.51 12.47
N GLY A 92 7.93 -7.02 13.60
CA GLY A 92 6.67 -6.60 14.22
C GLY A 92 5.54 -7.61 14.10
N THR A 93 4.32 -7.15 14.40
CA THR A 93 3.11 -7.99 14.37
C THR A 93 2.78 -8.45 12.94
N GLU A 94 2.03 -9.54 12.82
CA GLU A 94 1.56 -10.00 11.51
C GLU A 94 0.74 -8.93 10.78
N ALA A 95 0.03 -8.06 11.50
CA ALA A 95 -0.67 -6.91 10.91
C ALA A 95 0.30 -5.97 10.21
N THR A 96 1.36 -5.56 10.93
CA THR A 96 2.41 -4.70 10.38
C THR A 96 3.05 -5.34 9.15
N LYS A 97 3.43 -6.62 9.22
CA LYS A 97 4.03 -7.34 8.09
C LYS A 97 3.11 -7.33 6.86
N GLN A 98 1.84 -7.65 7.06
CA GLN A 98 0.85 -7.65 5.98
C GLN A 98 0.61 -6.25 5.41
N THR A 99 0.53 -5.21 6.24
CA THR A 99 0.39 -3.82 5.77
C THR A 99 1.57 -3.38 4.91
N ARG A 100 2.80 -3.71 5.31
CA ARG A 100 4.00 -3.36 4.54
C ARG A 100 4.04 -4.07 3.19
N VAL A 101 3.78 -5.38 3.19
CA VAL A 101 3.71 -6.16 1.94
C VAL A 101 2.58 -5.67 1.03
N ALA A 102 1.43 -5.28 1.60
CA ALA A 102 0.32 -4.71 0.83
C ALA A 102 0.72 -3.41 0.11
N ALA A 103 1.62 -2.60 0.69
CA ALA A 103 2.15 -1.40 0.02
C ALA A 103 2.85 -1.76 -1.30
N PHE A 104 3.68 -2.81 -1.29
CA PHE A 104 4.39 -3.27 -2.49
C PHE A 104 3.45 -3.91 -3.52
N VAL A 105 2.48 -4.73 -3.08
CA VAL A 105 1.46 -5.31 -3.97
C VAL A 105 0.61 -4.21 -4.63
N SER A 106 0.26 -3.16 -3.89
CA SER A 106 -0.49 -2.03 -4.43
C SER A 106 0.34 -1.23 -5.44
N PHE A 107 1.62 -1.00 -5.15
CA PHE A 107 2.56 -0.35 -6.06
C PHE A 107 2.77 -1.11 -7.37
N THR A 108 3.02 -2.42 -7.31
CA THR A 108 3.14 -3.24 -8.54
C THR A 108 1.84 -3.27 -9.33
N GLY A 109 0.68 -3.17 -8.65
CA GLY A 109 -0.61 -2.97 -9.32
C GLY A 109 -0.74 -1.61 -10.02
N PHE A 110 -0.19 -0.55 -9.43
CA PHE A 110 -0.09 0.76 -10.08
C PHE A 110 0.80 0.71 -11.32
N LEU A 111 1.99 0.08 -11.21
CA LEU A 111 2.90 -0.11 -12.33
C LEU A 111 2.26 -0.90 -13.46
N ALA A 112 1.60 -2.03 -13.15
CA ALA A 112 0.93 -2.85 -14.15
C ALA A 112 -0.08 -2.07 -15.00
N ARG A 113 -0.83 -1.15 -14.40
CA ARG A 113 -1.75 -0.28 -15.14
C ARG A 113 -1.01 0.73 -16.02
N ARG A 114 0.04 1.37 -15.50
CA ARG A 114 0.81 2.41 -16.19
C ARG A 114 1.67 1.85 -17.33
N THR A 115 2.20 0.64 -17.18
CA THR A 115 3.08 0.01 -18.15
C THR A 115 2.36 -1.00 -19.05
N LYS A 116 1.01 -0.98 -19.07
CA LYS A 116 0.17 -1.93 -19.84
C LYS A 116 0.56 -3.40 -19.62
N GLY A 117 0.91 -3.76 -18.39
CA GLY A 117 1.27 -5.12 -17.99
C GLY A 117 2.74 -5.51 -18.18
N MET A 118 3.62 -4.64 -18.67
CA MET A 118 5.07 -4.93 -18.72
C MET A 118 5.65 -5.29 -17.35
N ILE A 119 5.27 -4.54 -16.32
CA ILE A 119 5.52 -4.91 -14.93
C ILE A 119 4.22 -5.52 -14.41
N ARG A 120 4.21 -6.83 -14.18
CA ARG A 120 3.03 -7.50 -13.65
C ARG A 120 2.76 -7.08 -12.20
N LYS A 121 1.48 -7.11 -11.82
CA LYS A 121 1.10 -6.99 -10.41
C LYS A 121 1.61 -8.22 -9.68
N ALA A 122 2.27 -8.02 -8.55
CA ALA A 122 2.77 -9.11 -7.74
C ALA A 122 1.61 -9.91 -7.12
N ILE A 123 1.68 -11.24 -7.20
CA ILE A 123 0.62 -12.13 -6.74
C ILE A 123 0.96 -12.64 -5.33
N PRO A 124 0.13 -12.35 -4.32
CA PRO A 124 0.35 -12.89 -2.98
C PRO A 124 0.18 -14.42 -2.97
N CYS A 125 1.02 -15.12 -2.22
CA CYS A 125 0.90 -16.55 -1.97
C CYS A 125 -0.37 -16.84 -1.15
N LYS A 126 -1.14 -17.85 -1.56
CA LYS A 126 -2.39 -18.29 -0.90
C LYS A 126 -2.26 -19.64 -0.17
N ASP A 127 -1.07 -20.23 -0.15
CA ASP A 127 -0.89 -21.56 0.42
C ASP A 127 -1.11 -21.54 1.93
N ASN A 128 -1.87 -22.52 2.44
CA ASN A 128 -2.34 -22.53 3.83
C ASN A 128 -1.22 -22.43 4.89
N GLY A 129 0.00 -22.88 4.58
CA GLY A 129 1.18 -22.75 5.45
C GLY A 129 1.98 -21.45 5.26
N ALA A 130 2.12 -20.98 4.03
CA ALA A 130 2.99 -19.88 3.63
C ALA A 130 2.26 -18.60 3.17
N SER A 131 0.94 -18.52 3.40
CA SER A 131 0.12 -17.42 2.88
C SER A 131 0.71 -16.05 3.22
N THR A 132 0.84 -15.20 2.21
CA THR A 132 1.28 -13.81 2.35
C THR A 132 0.33 -13.03 3.25
N PHE A 133 -0.97 -13.29 3.16
CA PHE A 133 -2.00 -12.68 4.00
C PHE A 133 -2.65 -13.74 4.88
N LYS A 134 -2.34 -13.71 6.18
CA LYS A 134 -2.97 -14.58 7.16
C LYS A 134 -4.16 -13.84 7.78
N LYS A 135 -5.26 -14.54 8.02
CA LYS A 135 -6.37 -14.00 8.80
C LYS A 135 -5.88 -13.79 10.23
N ILE A 136 -5.47 -12.57 10.54
CA ILE A 136 -5.22 -12.16 11.91
C ILE A 136 -6.60 -12.12 12.55
N ARG A 137 -6.85 -12.97 13.56
CA ARG A 137 -8.15 -13.01 14.25
C ARG A 137 -8.56 -11.57 14.58
N SER A 138 -9.79 -11.22 14.25
CA SER A 138 -10.39 -9.89 14.36
C SER A 138 -10.67 -9.46 15.80
N LEU A 139 -9.89 -9.94 16.76
CA LEU A 139 -10.02 -9.56 18.15
C LEU A 139 -9.21 -8.29 18.32
N ALA A 140 -9.88 -7.19 18.67
CA ALA A 140 -9.20 -6.03 19.19
C ALA A 140 -8.24 -6.50 20.28
N THR A 141 -6.97 -6.08 20.23
CA THR A 141 -5.99 -6.44 21.26
C THR A 141 -6.45 -5.98 22.64
N THR A 142 -7.30 -4.96 22.67
CA THR A 142 -7.96 -4.43 23.85
C THR A 142 -9.32 -5.09 24.06
N GLU A 143 -9.54 -5.60 25.27
CA GLU A 143 -10.84 -6.08 25.70
C GLU A 143 -11.85 -4.93 25.75
N ALA A 144 -13.10 -5.22 25.40
CA ALA A 144 -14.17 -4.25 25.51
C ALA A 144 -14.50 -4.02 26.98
N LEU A 145 -14.70 -2.76 27.37
CA LEU A 145 -15.16 -2.43 28.71
C LEU A 145 -16.54 -3.04 28.95
N THR A 146 -16.72 -3.67 30.11
CA THR A 146 -18.04 -4.07 30.60
C THR A 146 -18.90 -2.83 30.88
N GLU A 147 -20.21 -3.02 31.00
CA GLU A 147 -21.13 -1.92 31.32
C GLU A 147 -20.77 -1.20 32.63
N LYS A 148 -20.31 -1.95 33.64
CA LYS A 148 -19.87 -1.42 34.93
C LYS A 148 -18.60 -0.56 34.79
N GLU A 149 -17.59 -1.07 34.08
CA GLU A 149 -16.35 -0.35 33.83
C GLU A 149 -16.59 0.90 32.99
N LEU A 150 -17.46 0.80 31.98
CA LEU A 150 -17.85 1.93 31.15
C LEU A 150 -18.55 3.03 31.96
N PHE A 151 -19.44 2.65 32.88
CA PHE A 151 -20.10 3.60 33.77
C PHE A 151 -19.09 4.32 34.68
N ILE A 152 -18.17 3.57 35.30
CA ILE A 152 -17.11 4.13 36.15
C ILE A 152 -16.22 5.07 35.34
N PHE A 153 -15.79 4.63 34.15
CA PHE A 153 -14.97 5.41 33.23
C PHE A 153 -15.64 6.73 32.85
N LEU A 154 -16.90 6.69 32.40
CA LEU A 154 -17.65 7.89 32.02
C LEU A 154 -17.88 8.84 33.21
N LYS A 155 -18.12 8.30 34.42
CA LYS A 155 -18.26 9.13 35.63
C LYS A 155 -16.96 9.84 35.98
N ALA A 156 -15.83 9.12 35.92
CA ALA A 156 -14.51 9.71 36.15
C ALA A 156 -14.18 10.77 35.09
N LEU A 157 -14.44 10.46 33.81
CA LEU A 157 -14.18 11.36 32.70
C LEU A 157 -15.01 12.64 32.81
N LYS A 158 -16.28 12.56 33.24
CA LYS A 158 -17.14 13.73 33.47
C LYS A 158 -16.54 14.71 34.50
N THR A 159 -15.91 14.18 35.54
CA THR A 159 -15.29 14.98 36.61
C THR A 159 -13.95 15.58 36.16
N LEU A 160 -13.16 14.84 35.39
CA LEU A 160 -11.84 15.28 34.92
C LEU A 160 -11.91 16.24 33.73
N ASN A 161 -12.71 15.91 32.72
CA ASN A 161 -12.89 16.70 31.51
C ASN A 161 -14.29 16.47 30.92
N TYR A 162 -15.18 17.45 31.14
CA TYR A 162 -16.55 17.39 30.66
C TYR A 162 -16.64 17.30 29.13
N ARG A 163 -15.70 17.91 28.38
CA ARG A 163 -15.67 17.84 26.91
C ARG A 163 -15.40 16.42 26.44
N ASP A 164 -14.38 15.77 26.99
CA ASP A 164 -14.03 14.39 26.61
C ASP A 164 -15.13 13.41 27.01
N TYR A 165 -15.83 13.68 28.12
CA TYR A 165 -17.04 12.94 28.50
C TYR A 165 -18.14 13.03 27.45
N LEU A 166 -18.42 14.23 26.93
CA LEU A 166 -19.42 14.39 25.86
C LEU A 166 -18.98 13.67 24.59
N ILE A 167 -17.72 13.82 24.19
CA ILE A 167 -17.14 13.12 23.02
C ILE A 167 -17.31 11.60 23.19
N ALA A 168 -16.90 11.05 24.34
CA ALA A 168 -17.02 9.62 24.64
C ALA A 168 -18.48 9.15 24.59
N LYS A 169 -19.42 9.93 25.15
CA LYS A 169 -20.85 9.62 25.06
C LYS A 169 -21.36 9.59 23.62
N THR A 170 -20.98 10.57 22.79
CA THR A 170 -21.39 10.60 21.38
C THR A 170 -20.80 9.45 20.58
N ILE A 171 -19.55 9.08 20.83
CA ILE A 171 -18.91 7.89 20.26
C ILE A 171 -19.72 6.63 20.60
N LEU A 172 -20.02 6.43 21.89
CA LEU A 172 -20.69 5.22 22.39
C LEU A 172 -22.14 5.11 21.91
N GLN A 173 -22.90 6.22 21.93
CA GLN A 173 -24.29 6.22 21.50
C GLN A 173 -24.45 6.11 19.98
N GLY A 174 -23.58 6.78 19.22
CA GLY A 174 -23.67 6.80 17.77
C GLY A 174 -22.87 5.70 17.06
N ALA A 175 -22.14 4.88 17.81
CA ALA A 175 -21.12 3.95 17.30
C ALA A 175 -20.17 4.63 16.29
N LYS A 176 -19.81 5.89 16.57
CA LYS A 176 -19.05 6.76 15.66
C LYS A 176 -17.55 6.66 15.91
N ARG A 177 -16.76 6.86 14.86
CA ARG A 177 -15.31 7.06 15.02
C ARG A 177 -15.04 8.43 15.65
N LEU A 178 -13.93 8.54 16.36
CA LEU A 178 -13.52 9.79 17.02
C LEU A 178 -13.53 10.98 16.05
N ASP A 179 -12.94 10.82 14.86
CA ASP A 179 -12.89 11.88 13.84
C ASP A 179 -14.28 12.34 13.39
N GLU A 180 -15.26 11.42 13.32
CA GLU A 180 -16.64 11.76 12.94
C GLU A 180 -17.31 12.61 14.02
N VAL A 181 -17.04 12.32 15.29
CA VAL A 181 -17.55 13.10 16.43
C VAL A 181 -16.88 14.47 16.49
N LEU A 182 -15.56 14.53 16.28
CA LEU A 182 -14.80 15.78 16.33
C LEU A 182 -15.12 16.73 15.17
N THR A 183 -15.51 16.20 14.01
CA THR A 183 -15.87 16.99 12.82
C THR A 183 -17.38 17.24 12.71
N ALA A 184 -18.18 16.70 13.63
CA ALA A 184 -19.63 16.90 13.64
C ALA A 184 -19.97 18.39 13.78
N LYS A 185 -20.82 18.87 12.87
CA LYS A 185 -21.37 20.22 12.89
C LYS A 185 -22.85 20.14 13.23
N VAL A 186 -23.32 21.08 14.03
CA VAL A 186 -24.75 21.30 14.20
C VAL A 186 -25.21 22.03 12.94
N SER A 187 -26.08 21.41 12.15
CA SER A 187 -26.77 22.10 11.07
C SER A 187 -27.64 23.18 11.70
N GLN A 188 -27.25 24.44 11.56
CA GLN A 188 -28.09 25.61 11.85
C GLN A 188 -28.84 26.01 10.60
#